data_AF-A0A2G9U0X4-F1
#
_entry.id   AF-A0A2G9U0X4-F1
#
_cell.length_a   1.000
_cell.length_b   1.000
_cell.length_c   1.000
_cell.angle_alpha   90.00
_cell.angle_beta   90.00
_cell.angle_gamma   90.00
#
_symmetry.space_group_name_H-M   'P 1'
#
loop_
_entity.id
_entity.type
_entity.pdbx_description
1 polymer ?
#
loop_
_entity_poly.entity_id
_entity_poly.type
_entity_poly.pdbx_seq_one_letter_code
_entity_poly.pdbx_strand_id
1 'polypeptide(L)' 'MMFDVKTPAGLAAFDEALHTQAFATGFVHSGEDSTLFGAIESAPCAKTYPNVARWYRNIASYDKSER' A
#
# COMPACT_ATOMS: atom_id res chain seq x y z
N MET A 1 8.49 3.41 -8.97
CA MET A 1 9.56 2.80 -8.13
C MET A 1 8.87 1.72 -7.32
N MET A 2 9.23 0.45 -7.48
CA MET A 2 8.52 -0.65 -6.80
C MET A 2 9.13 -0.85 -5.41
N PHE A 3 8.38 -0.54 -4.35
CA PHE A 3 8.82 -0.73 -2.96
C PHE A 3 8.95 -2.22 -2.64
N ASP A 4 10.01 -2.63 -1.95
CA ASP A 4 10.13 -4.01 -1.44
C ASP A 4 9.37 -4.16 -0.10
N VAL A 5 8.05 -4.23 -0.20
CA VAL A 5 7.11 -4.30 0.94
C VAL A 5 7.18 -5.60 1.74
N LYS A 6 8.06 -6.54 1.36
CA LYS A 6 8.37 -7.74 2.16
C LYS A 6 9.42 -7.47 3.22
N THR A 7 10.09 -6.32 3.16
CA THR A 7 11.10 -5.91 4.13
C THR A 7 10.59 -4.77 5.02
N PRO A 8 11.05 -4.66 6.28
CA PRO A 8 10.72 -3.52 7.14
C PRO A 8 11.15 -2.18 6.54
N ALA A 9 12.28 -2.15 5.83
CA ALA A 9 12.79 -0.94 5.18
C ALA A 9 11.91 -0.51 4.00
N GLY A 10 11.46 -1.45 3.16
CA GLY A 10 10.56 -1.14 2.06
C GLY A 10 9.16 -0.75 2.54
N LEU A 11 8.63 -1.36 3.61
CA LEU A 11 7.40 -0.91 4.25
C LEU A 11 7.51 0.51 4.80
N ALA A 12 8.64 0.86 5.44
CA ALA A 12 8.88 2.21 5.94
C ALA A 12 8.95 3.24 4.79
N ALA A 13 9.68 2.92 3.72
CA ALA A 13 9.76 3.78 2.53
C ALA A 13 8.38 3.97 1.87
N PHE A 14 7.56 2.93 1.84
CA PHE A 14 6.22 3.02 1.28
C PHE A 14 5.27 3.81 2.18
N ASP A 15 5.36 3.66 3.51
CA ASP A 15 4.59 4.45 4.46
C ASP A 15 4.85 5.95 4.34
N GLU A 16 6.12 6.32 4.14
CA GLU A 16 6.53 7.70 3.90
C GLU A 16 5.98 8.23 2.58
N ALA A 17 6.04 7.44 1.50
CA ALA A 17 5.49 7.84 0.20
C ALA A 17 3.98 8.08 0.25
N LEU A 18 3.25 7.26 1.02
CA LEU A 18 1.81 7.35 1.24
C LEU A 18 1.40 8.46 2.22
N HIS A 19 2.35 9.18 2.82
CA HIS A 19 2.05 10.36 3.62
C HIS A 19 1.43 11.48 2.76
N THR A 20 1.84 11.59 1.50
CA THR A 20 1.35 12.61 0.55
C THR A 20 0.48 12.04 -0.57
N GLN A 21 0.38 10.71 -0.66
CA GLN A 21 -0.28 10.01 -1.76
C GLN A 21 -1.40 9.10 -1.26
N ALA A 22 -2.51 9.08 -2.00
CA ALA A 22 -3.64 8.21 -1.68
C ALA A 22 -3.40 6.76 -2.14
N PHE A 23 -2.61 6.59 -3.20
CA PHE A 23 -2.26 5.33 -3.86
C PHE A 23 -0.74 5.20 -4.03
N ALA A 24 -0.27 4.07 -4.54
CA ALA A 24 1.15 3.78 -4.73
C ALA A 24 1.84 4.80 -5.63
N THR A 25 1.11 5.29 -6.62
CA THR A 25 1.53 6.40 -7.48
C THR A 25 0.37 7.41 -7.62
N GLY A 26 0.48 8.55 -6.93
CA GLY A 26 -0.44 9.68 -7.04
C GLY A 26 -1.79 9.49 -6.33
N PHE A 27 -2.87 9.80 -7.05
CA PHE A 27 -4.23 9.96 -6.49
C PHE A 27 -5.28 9.05 -7.13
N VAL A 28 -4.87 8.13 -8.00
CA VAL A 28 -5.77 7.19 -8.70
C VAL A 28 -5.24 5.79 -8.51
N HIS A 29 -6.14 4.82 -8.30
CA HIS A 29 -5.80 3.40 -8.25
C HIS A 29 -5.11 2.94 -9.53
N SER A 30 -4.05 2.12 -9.38
CA SER A 30 -3.22 1.67 -10.49
C SER A 30 -2.82 0.20 -10.33
N GLY A 31 -2.27 -0.42 -11.39
CA GLY A 31 -1.75 -1.80 -11.31
C GLY A 31 -0.58 -1.97 -10.33
N GLU A 32 0.12 -0.89 -9.97
CA GLU A 32 1.14 -0.93 -8.92
C GLU A 32 0.50 -1.17 -7.55
N ASP A 33 -0.66 -0.57 -7.28
CA ASP A 33 -1.40 -0.80 -6.04
C ASP A 33 -1.82 -2.26 -5.90
N SER A 34 -2.34 -2.87 -6.98
CA SER A 34 -2.75 -4.28 -7.01
C SER A 34 -1.56 -5.20 -6.75
N THR A 35 -0.40 -4.88 -7.33
CA THR A 35 0.81 -5.68 -7.16
C THR A 35 1.37 -5.58 -5.74
N LEU A 36 1.46 -4.36 -5.19
CA LEU A 36 1.90 -4.16 -3.81
C LEU A 36 0.91 -4.76 -2.81
N PHE A 37 -0.39 -4.67 -3.08
CA PHE A 37 -1.43 -5.23 -2.21
C PHE A 37 -1.33 -6.75 -2.17
N GLY A 38 -1.13 -7.39 -3.32
CA GLY A 38 -0.89 -8.84 -3.39
C GLY A 38 0.41 -9.28 -2.73
N ALA A 39 1.43 -8.42 -2.65
CA ALA A 39 2.68 -8.70 -1.95
C ALA A 39 2.57 -8.57 -0.41
N ILE A 40 1.57 -7.83 0.08
CA ILE A 40 1.28 -7.65 1.51
C ILE A 40 0.17 -8.62 1.90
N GLU A 41 0.54 -9.80 2.40
CA GLU A 41 -0.42 -10.88 2.69
C GLU A 41 -1.41 -10.56 3.81
N SER A 42 -1.06 -9.63 4.71
CA SER A 42 -1.91 -9.20 5.82
C SER A 42 -1.74 -7.73 6.14
N ALA A 43 -2.79 -7.12 6.72
CA ALA A 43 -2.80 -5.70 7.04
C ALA A 43 -1.62 -5.31 7.96
N PRO A 44 -0.76 -4.34 7.56
CA PRO A 44 0.35 -3.90 8.39
C PRO A 44 -0.11 -3.26 9.70
N CYS A 45 0.75 -3.32 10.73
CA CYS A 45 0.46 -2.73 12.03
C CYS A 45 0.28 -1.20 11.92
N ALA A 46 -0.94 -0.71 12.14
CA ALA A 46 -1.26 0.72 12.01
C ALA A 46 -0.51 1.63 13.01
N LYS A 47 0.08 1.08 14.08
CA LYS A 47 0.95 1.84 15.00
C LYS A 47 2.34 2.07 14.44
N THR A 48 2.79 1.20 13.54
CA THR A 48 4.14 1.23 12.95
C THR A 48 4.11 1.82 11.54
N TYR A 49 3.08 1.48 10.76
CA TYR A 49 2.91 1.89 9.36
C TYR A 49 1.48 2.42 9.15
N PRO A 50 1.13 3.59 9.71
CA PRO A 50 -0.23 4.11 9.67
C PRO A 50 -0.75 4.37 8.25
N ASN A 51 0.11 4.86 7.34
CA ASN A 51 -0.27 5.22 5.97
C ASN A 51 -0.43 3.97 5.10
N VAL A 52 0.47 2.98 5.24
CA VAL A 52 0.31 1.68 4.58
C VAL A 52 -0.93 0.97 5.10
N ALA A 53 -1.21 1.01 6.41
CA ALA A 53 -2.42 0.40 6.96
C ALA A 53 -3.70 1.07 6.45
N ARG A 54 -3.71 2.40 6.29
CA ARG A 54 -4.81 3.13 5.64
C ARG A 54 -4.97 2.71 4.18
N TRP A 55 -3.88 2.75 3.42
CA TRP A 55 -3.86 2.36 2.01
C TRP A 55 -4.33 0.91 1.83
N TYR A 56 -3.84 -0.03 2.64
CA TYR A 56 -4.22 -1.44 2.58
C TYR A 56 -5.73 -1.62 2.77
N ARG A 57 -6.34 -0.94 3.74
CA ARG A 57 -7.80 -0.95 3.94
C ARG A 57 -8.54 -0.35 2.75
N ASN A 58 -7.99 0.69 2.12
CA ASN A 58 -8.56 1.30 0.92
C ASN A 58 -8.52 0.33 -0.26
N ILE A 59 -7.37 -0.29 -0.57
CA ILE A 59 -7.29 -1.26 -1.67
C ILE A 59 -8.13 -2.52 -1.39
N ALA A 60 -8.23 -2.92 -0.12
CA ALA A 60 -9.05 -4.05 0.30
C ALA A 60 -10.56 -3.83 0.13
N SER A 61 -11.04 -2.59 -0.02
CA SER A 61 -12.48 -2.29 -0.17
C SER A 61 -13.00 -2.45 -1.60
N TYR A 62 -12.12 -2.43 -2.60
CA TYR A 62 -12.47 -2.69 -4.00
C TYR A 62 -12.76 -4.17 -4.23
N ASP A 63 -13.60 -4.55 -5.18
CA ASP A 63 -13.73 -5.96 -5.58
C ASP A 63 -12.54 -6.42 -6.43
N LYS A 64 -12.32 -7.74 -6.56
CA LYS A 64 -11.20 -8.28 -7.37
C LYS A 64 -11.23 -7.83 -8.84
N SER A 65 -12.41 -7.52 -9.39
CA SER A 65 -12.56 -6.99 -10.74
C SER A 65 -12.20 -5.51 -10.84
N GLU A 66 -12.15 -4.80 -9.72
CA GLU A 66 -11.87 -3.36 -9.63
C GLU A 66 -10.42 -3.10 -9.19
N ARG A 67 -9.75 -4.12 -8.62
CA ARG A 67 -8.34 -4.05 -8.20
C ARG A 67 -7.38 -4.35 -9.34
#